data_AF-A0A2A3IU75-F1
#
_entry.id   AF-A0A2A3IU75-F1
#
_cell.length_a   1.000
_cell.length_b   1.000
_cell.length_c   1.000
_cell.angle_alpha   90.00
_cell.angle_beta   90.00
_cell.angle_gamma   90.00
#
_symmetry.space_group_name_H-M   'P 1'
#
loop_
_entity.id
_entity.type
_entity.pdbx_description
1 polymer ?
#
loop_
_entity_poly.entity_id
_entity_poly.type
_entity_poly.pdbx_seq_one_letter_code
_entity_poly.pdbx_strand_id
1 'polypeptide(L)'
;MTNPQPDQPARADRRSLPYPGDEAITAARRRAHRAFAQLFTALGAGRHRLHYAAVDVDARYRLASATVTVTTAPAWHLDANPDEFAAIEAAVTASLEGSCTVLATLVVQTDQEPDPVVCGWRIERGWLHGMKAAAVQAAVRPCGGSSAPVARAYPAPFLPDPSVTS
;
A
#
# COMPACT_ATOMS: atom_id res chain seq x y z
N MET A 1 -54.08 22.22 6.75
CA MET A 1 -53.42 21.81 5.50
C MET A 1 -51.93 21.91 5.74
N THR A 2 -51.27 20.79 6.00
CA THR A 2 -49.86 20.75 6.41
C THR A 2 -49.08 20.08 5.29
N ASN A 3 -48.10 20.79 4.72
CA ASN A 3 -47.26 20.34 3.62
C ASN A 3 -46.46 19.08 4.00
N PRO A 4 -46.40 18.04 3.14
CA PRO A 4 -45.45 16.95 3.33
C PRO A 4 -44.04 17.41 2.92
N GLN A 5 -43.08 17.19 3.81
CA GLN A 5 -41.66 17.46 3.63
C GLN A 5 -41.08 16.43 2.63
N PRO A 6 -40.26 16.83 1.64
CA PRO A 6 -39.75 15.91 0.63
C PRO A 6 -38.79 14.89 1.25
N ASP A 7 -38.97 13.64 0.83
CA ASP A 7 -38.16 12.48 1.20
C ASP A 7 -36.66 12.78 1.17
N GLN A 8 -36.03 12.61 2.33
CA GLN A 8 -34.57 12.46 2.39
C GLN A 8 -34.17 11.27 1.52
N PRO A 9 -33.22 11.43 0.58
CA PRO A 9 -32.77 10.30 -0.23
C PRO A 9 -32.21 9.22 0.69
N ALA A 10 -32.76 8.02 0.54
CA ALA A 10 -32.36 6.82 1.27
C ALA A 10 -30.84 6.66 1.21
N ARG A 11 -30.21 6.80 2.39
CA ARG A 11 -28.82 6.42 2.61
C ARG A 11 -28.70 4.96 2.20
N ALA A 12 -28.00 4.69 1.10
CA ALA A 12 -27.86 3.34 0.54
C ALA A 12 -27.57 2.31 1.64
N ASP A 13 -28.32 1.22 1.61
CA ASP A 13 -28.32 0.16 2.62
C ASP A 13 -26.91 -0.41 2.78
N ARG A 14 -26.41 -0.34 4.01
CA ARG A 14 -25.00 -0.51 4.40
C ARG A 14 -24.57 -1.99 4.46
N ARG A 15 -25.27 -2.89 3.76
CA ARG A 15 -25.31 -4.33 4.07
C ARG A 15 -25.09 -5.30 2.91
N SER A 16 -24.67 -4.87 1.72
CA SER A 16 -24.35 -5.83 0.67
C SER A 16 -23.20 -5.38 -0.22
N LEU A 17 -22.04 -5.16 0.40
CA LEU A 17 -20.81 -5.44 -0.32
C LEU A 17 -20.66 -6.97 -0.30
N PRO A 18 -20.64 -7.65 -1.47
CA PRO A 18 -20.44 -9.09 -1.49
C PRO A 18 -19.10 -9.40 -0.82
N TYR A 19 -19.13 -10.26 0.20
CA TYR A 19 -17.90 -10.82 0.77
C TYR A 19 -17.11 -11.47 -0.37
N PRO A 20 -15.84 -11.11 -0.56
CA PRO A 20 -15.05 -11.74 -1.61
C PRO A 20 -14.88 -13.22 -1.28
N GLY A 21 -15.12 -14.09 -2.25
CA GLY A 21 -14.96 -15.53 -2.05
C GLY A 21 -13.54 -15.89 -1.60
N ASP A 22 -13.40 -16.95 -0.81
CA ASP A 22 -12.11 -17.36 -0.22
C ASP A 22 -11.01 -17.61 -1.26
N GLU A 23 -11.39 -18.01 -2.48
CA GLU A 23 -10.47 -18.16 -3.60
C GLU A 23 -9.85 -16.81 -4.02
N ALA A 24 -10.66 -15.75 -4.07
CA ALA A 24 -10.21 -14.40 -4.41
C ALA A 24 -9.25 -13.86 -3.34
N ILE A 25 -9.56 -14.08 -2.06
CA ILE A 25 -8.68 -13.72 -0.94
C ILE A 25 -7.37 -14.50 -1.04
N THR A 26 -7.43 -15.81 -1.28
CA THR A 26 -6.23 -16.65 -1.39
C THR A 26 -5.36 -16.24 -2.59
N ALA A 27 -5.98 -15.93 -3.74
CA ALA A 27 -5.28 -15.41 -4.91
C ALA A 27 -4.63 -14.05 -4.63
N ALA A 28 -5.34 -13.14 -3.97
CA ALA A 28 -4.81 -11.85 -3.56
C ALA A 28 -3.64 -11.98 -2.58
N ARG A 29 -3.72 -12.91 -1.62
CA ARG A 29 -2.61 -13.18 -0.69
C ARG A 29 -1.37 -13.69 -1.40
N ARG A 30 -1.53 -14.61 -2.35
CA ARG A 30 -0.42 -15.07 -3.21
C ARG A 30 0.20 -13.93 -4.01
N ARG A 31 -0.62 -13.03 -4.55
CA ARG A 31 -0.14 -11.81 -5.25
C ARG A 31 0.61 -10.89 -4.29
N ALA A 32 0.12 -10.69 -3.07
CA ALA A 32 0.79 -9.88 -2.05
C ALA A 32 2.18 -10.45 -1.72
N HIS A 33 2.29 -11.76 -1.47
CA HIS A 33 3.59 -12.42 -1.21
C HIS A 33 4.56 -12.25 -2.37
N ARG A 34 4.10 -12.42 -3.61
CA ARG A 34 4.93 -12.20 -4.80
C ARG A 34 5.36 -10.74 -4.93
N ALA A 35 4.46 -9.80 -4.69
CA ALA A 35 4.75 -8.37 -4.73
C ALA A 35 5.79 -7.99 -3.68
N PHE A 36 5.68 -8.48 -2.43
CA PHE A 36 6.69 -8.23 -1.39
C PHE A 36 8.04 -8.86 -1.74
N ALA A 37 8.07 -10.10 -2.23
CA ALA A 37 9.31 -10.74 -2.65
C ALA A 37 10.03 -9.94 -3.74
N GLN A 38 9.29 -9.51 -4.78
CA GLN A 38 9.85 -8.66 -5.85
C GLN A 38 10.27 -7.29 -5.32
N LEU A 39 9.46 -6.67 -4.46
CA LEU A 39 9.74 -5.36 -3.86
C LEU A 39 11.03 -5.40 -3.05
N PHE A 40 11.21 -6.36 -2.15
CA PHE A 40 12.44 -6.45 -1.34
C PHE A 40 13.65 -6.86 -2.17
N THR A 41 13.46 -7.66 -3.22
CA THR A 41 14.54 -7.94 -4.20
C THR A 41 14.98 -6.67 -4.91
N ALA A 42 14.03 -5.83 -5.34
CA ALA A 42 14.31 -4.61 -6.08
C ALA A 42 14.89 -3.48 -5.20
N LEU A 43 14.48 -3.41 -3.93
CA LEU A 43 15.02 -2.44 -2.97
C LEU A 43 16.44 -2.78 -2.51
N GLY A 44 16.79 -4.07 -2.49
CA GLY A 44 18.09 -4.54 -2.04
C GLY A 44 18.22 -4.56 -0.51
N ALA A 45 19.46 -4.63 -0.03
CA ALA A 45 19.75 -4.60 1.40
C ALA A 45 19.55 -3.21 1.99
N GLY A 46 19.06 -3.15 3.23
CA GLY A 46 18.85 -1.89 3.93
C GLY A 46 17.72 -1.97 4.95
N ARG A 47 17.52 -0.84 5.66
CA ARG A 47 16.37 -0.64 6.54
C ARG A 47 15.31 0.14 5.77
N HIS A 48 14.13 -0.45 5.64
CA HIS A 48 13.03 0.10 4.87
C HIS A 48 11.80 0.27 5.77
N ARG A 49 11.18 1.44 5.72
CA ARG A 49 9.88 1.69 6.34
C ARG A 49 8.81 1.71 5.27
N LEU A 50 7.88 0.78 5.37
CA LEU A 50 6.73 0.67 4.49
C LEU A 50 5.58 1.44 5.10
N HIS A 51 4.92 2.24 4.27
CA HIS A 51 3.75 3.05 4.61
C HIS A 51 2.64 2.73 3.63
N TYR A 52 1.59 2.09 4.13
CA TYR A 52 0.37 1.83 3.38
C TYR A 52 -0.69 2.85 3.76
N ALA A 53 -1.36 3.38 2.74
CA ALA A 53 -2.54 4.21 2.90
C ALA A 53 -3.59 3.83 1.85
N ALA A 54 -4.85 3.74 2.28
CA ALA A 54 -5.96 3.48 1.39
C ALA A 54 -7.23 4.21 1.81
N VAL A 55 -8.11 4.39 0.85
CA VAL A 55 -9.51 4.80 1.04
C VAL A 55 -10.39 3.62 0.66
N ASP A 56 -11.21 3.18 1.61
CA ASP A 56 -12.21 2.15 1.35
C ASP A 56 -13.49 2.73 0.70
N VAL A 57 -14.37 1.85 0.24
CA VAL A 57 -15.64 2.24 -0.40
C VAL A 57 -16.60 3.00 0.52
N ASP A 58 -16.38 2.94 1.85
CA ASP A 58 -17.11 3.75 2.84
C ASP A 58 -16.43 5.11 3.09
N ALA A 59 -15.47 5.51 2.26
CA ALA A 59 -14.64 6.70 2.40
C ALA A 59 -13.83 6.74 3.71
N ARG A 60 -13.53 5.58 4.31
CA ARG A 60 -12.67 5.50 5.50
C ARG A 60 -11.22 5.32 5.10
N TYR A 61 -10.36 6.02 5.81
CA TYR A 61 -8.91 5.86 5.67
C TYR A 61 -8.44 4.60 6.41
N ARG A 62 -7.62 3.81 5.73
CA ARG A 62 -6.90 2.67 6.30
C ARG A 62 -5.40 2.95 6.19
N LEU A 63 -4.71 2.88 7.32
CA LEU A 63 -3.27 3.10 7.40
C LEU A 63 -2.63 1.87 8.02
N ALA A 64 -1.47 1.50 7.51
CA ALA A 64 -0.61 0.48 8.12
C ALA A 64 0.85 0.84 7.85
N SER A 65 1.73 0.46 8.76
CA SER A 65 3.17 0.66 8.58
C SER A 65 3.94 -0.49 9.18
N ALA A 66 5.07 -0.81 8.56
CA ALA A 66 6.02 -1.78 9.08
C ALA A 66 7.43 -1.29 8.83
N THR A 67 8.32 -1.52 9.78
CA THR A 67 9.76 -1.38 9.53
C THR A 67 10.35 -2.76 9.29
N VAL A 68 11.10 -2.88 8.20
CA VAL A 68 11.79 -4.12 7.82
C VAL A 68 13.28 -3.84 7.62
N THR A 69 14.11 -4.83 7.91
CA THR A 69 15.53 -4.83 7.57
C THR A 69 15.80 -5.99 6.64
N VAL A 70 16.32 -5.71 5.46
CA VAL A 70 16.67 -6.70 4.44
C VAL A 70 18.19 -6.86 4.41
N THR A 71 18.66 -8.10 4.50
CA THR A 71 20.06 -8.46 4.24
C THR A 71 20.13 -9.35 3.01
N THR A 72 21.22 -9.26 2.24
CA THR A 72 21.36 -9.98 0.95
C THR A 72 22.60 -10.89 0.87
N ALA A 73 23.53 -10.80 1.82
CA ALA A 73 24.70 -11.68 1.92
C ALA A 73 25.09 -11.91 3.39
N PRO A 74 25.60 -13.11 3.76
CA PRO A 74 25.75 -14.33 2.95
C PRO A 74 24.44 -15.09 2.74
N ALA A 75 23.36 -14.71 3.41
CA ALA A 75 22.03 -15.25 3.22
C ALA A 75 21.00 -14.10 3.16
N TRP A 76 19.97 -14.29 2.34
CA TRP A 76 18.86 -13.35 2.30
C TRP A 76 18.00 -13.50 3.55
N HIS A 77 17.80 -12.41 4.30
CA HIS A 77 16.97 -12.40 5.49
C HIS A 77 16.14 -11.12 5.55
N LEU A 78 14.89 -11.26 6.01
CA LEU A 78 13.99 -10.17 6.30
C LEU A 78 13.64 -10.22 7.78
N ASP A 79 14.10 -9.20 8.51
CA ASP A 79 13.75 -8.99 9.91
C ASP A 79 12.70 -7.89 10.02
N ALA A 80 11.63 -8.14 10.75
CA ALA A 80 10.52 -7.23 10.94
C ALA A 80 9.75 -7.57 12.21
N ASN A 81 9.07 -6.59 12.79
CA ASN A 81 8.07 -6.89 13.81
C ASN A 81 6.93 -7.72 13.16
N PRO A 82 6.61 -8.92 13.69
CA PRO A 82 5.63 -9.81 13.06
C PRO A 82 4.23 -9.19 12.96
N ASP A 83 3.81 -8.43 13.97
CA ASP A 83 2.46 -7.84 14.01
C ASP A 83 2.34 -6.67 13.03
N GLU A 84 3.36 -5.81 12.97
CA GLU A 84 3.42 -4.71 12.00
C GLU A 84 3.44 -5.23 10.56
N PHE A 85 4.25 -6.26 10.30
CA PHE A 85 4.35 -6.85 8.98
C PHE A 85 3.07 -7.61 8.60
N ALA A 86 2.45 -8.33 9.53
CA ALA A 86 1.16 -8.97 9.29
C ALA A 86 0.06 -7.94 8.98
N ALA A 87 0.06 -6.79 9.66
CA ALA A 87 -0.89 -5.72 9.39
C ALA A 87 -0.72 -5.14 7.98
N ILE A 88 0.51 -4.91 7.53
CA ILE A 88 0.75 -4.39 6.17
C ILE A 88 0.49 -5.46 5.10
N GLU A 89 0.82 -6.73 5.37
CA GLU A 89 0.50 -7.85 4.48
C GLU A 89 -1.00 -7.97 4.27
N ALA A 90 -1.78 -7.91 5.36
CA ALA A 90 -3.24 -7.96 5.30
C ALA A 90 -3.81 -6.76 4.53
N ALA A 91 -3.29 -5.56 4.77
CA ALA A 91 -3.75 -4.34 4.11
C ALA A 91 -3.48 -4.35 2.60
N VAL A 92 -2.28 -4.76 2.18
CA VAL A 92 -1.92 -4.91 0.76
C VAL A 92 -2.74 -6.03 0.12
N THR A 93 -2.93 -7.16 0.82
CA THR A 93 -3.78 -8.26 0.35
C THR A 93 -5.20 -7.80 0.07
N ALA A 94 -5.82 -7.06 0.98
CA ALA A 94 -7.17 -6.52 0.80
C ALA A 94 -7.24 -5.57 -0.41
N SER A 95 -6.24 -4.71 -0.62
CA SER A 95 -6.17 -3.83 -1.79
C SER A 95 -6.00 -4.57 -3.11
N LEU A 96 -5.24 -5.67 -3.10
CA LEU A 96 -5.04 -6.51 -4.29
C LEU A 96 -6.25 -7.39 -4.60
N GLU A 97 -7.08 -7.69 -3.61
CA GLU A 97 -8.39 -8.30 -3.82
C GLU A 97 -9.34 -7.27 -4.46
N GLY A 98 -9.42 -6.07 -3.89
CA GLY A 98 -9.99 -4.89 -4.54
C GLY A 98 -11.50 -4.67 -4.38
N SER A 99 -12.25 -5.55 -3.69
CA SER A 99 -13.71 -5.40 -3.50
C SER A 99 -14.08 -4.21 -2.62
N CYS A 100 -13.24 -3.88 -1.64
CA CYS A 100 -13.51 -2.85 -0.63
C CYS A 100 -12.60 -1.63 -0.75
N THR A 101 -11.68 -1.59 -1.73
CA THR A 101 -10.65 -0.55 -1.82
C THR A 101 -10.85 0.30 -3.06
N VAL A 102 -11.00 1.62 -2.87
CA VAL A 102 -11.15 2.59 -3.97
C VAL A 102 -9.79 3.05 -4.48
N LEU A 103 -8.89 3.38 -3.54
CA LEU A 103 -7.53 3.83 -3.82
C LEU A 103 -6.62 3.27 -2.74
N ALA A 104 -5.47 2.74 -3.13
CA ALA A 104 -4.43 2.36 -2.20
C ALA A 104 -3.05 2.69 -2.74
N THR A 105 -2.15 3.04 -1.84
CA THR A 105 -0.75 3.35 -2.13
C THR A 105 0.14 2.67 -1.10
N LEU A 106 1.26 2.14 -1.57
CA LEU A 106 2.36 1.67 -0.75
C LEU A 106 3.58 2.56 -1.03
N VAL A 107 4.04 3.30 -0.03
CA VAL A 107 5.24 4.13 -0.09
C VAL A 107 6.32 3.45 0.75
N VAL A 108 7.53 3.37 0.22
CA VAL A 108 8.67 2.79 0.94
C VAL A 108 9.75 3.83 1.08
N GLN A 109 10.02 4.19 2.33
CA GLN A 109 11.17 5.00 2.70
C GLN A 109 12.33 4.06 3.03
N THR A 110 13.50 4.32 2.45
CA THR A 110 14.74 3.60 2.77
C THR A 110 15.65 4.54 3.53
N ASP A 111 16.12 4.08 4.68
CA ASP A 111 17.09 4.82 5.48
C ASP A 111 18.41 4.89 4.69
N GLN A 112 18.85 6.10 4.40
CA GLN A 112 20.07 6.38 3.66
C GLN A 112 20.67 7.69 4.20
N GLU A 113 21.99 7.78 4.29
CA GLU A 113 22.68 9.00 4.69
C GLU A 113 23.05 9.86 3.46
N PRO A 114 22.99 11.20 3.56
CA PRO A 114 22.52 11.98 4.70
C PRO A 114 20.98 12.05 4.82
N ASP A 115 20.26 11.78 3.72
CA ASP A 115 18.81 11.88 3.64
C ASP A 115 18.18 10.57 3.18
N PRO A 116 17.02 10.18 3.75
CA PRO A 116 16.31 8.99 3.30
C PRO A 116 15.85 9.15 1.85
N VAL A 117 15.74 8.03 1.14
CA VAL A 117 15.16 7.98 -0.21
C VAL A 117 13.80 7.30 -0.17
N VAL A 118 12.91 7.67 -1.09
CA VAL A 118 11.55 7.14 -1.10
C VAL A 118 11.07 6.81 -2.51
N CYS A 119 10.34 5.71 -2.63
CA CYS A 119 9.57 5.39 -3.83
C CYS A 119 8.20 4.88 -3.43
N GLY A 120 7.30 4.69 -4.40
CA GLY A 120 5.95 4.22 -4.08
C GLY A 120 5.22 3.61 -5.25
N TRP A 121 4.21 2.81 -4.92
CA TRP A 121 3.35 2.12 -5.85
C TRP A 121 1.91 2.46 -5.55
N ARG A 122 1.11 2.63 -6.61
CA ARG A 122 -0.34 2.60 -6.50
C ARG A 122 -0.79 1.15 -6.62
N ILE A 123 -1.69 0.72 -5.76
CA ILE A 123 -2.31 -0.60 -5.85
C ILE A 123 -3.59 -0.44 -6.65
N GLU A 124 -3.62 -1.02 -7.84
CA GLU A 124 -4.78 -0.99 -8.73
C GLU A 124 -4.82 -2.26 -9.57
N ARG A 125 -6.00 -2.65 -10.05
CA ARG A 125 -6.17 -3.81 -10.96
C ARG A 125 -5.51 -5.10 -10.45
N GLY A 126 -5.45 -5.27 -9.13
CA GLY A 126 -4.87 -6.46 -8.50
C GLY A 126 -3.33 -6.50 -8.52
N TRP A 127 -2.64 -5.38 -8.75
CA TRP A 127 -1.18 -5.31 -8.72
C TRP A 127 -0.61 -3.99 -8.20
N LEU A 128 0.72 -3.93 -8.01
CA LEU A 128 1.48 -2.74 -7.61
C LEU A 128 2.05 -2.04 -8.86
N HIS A 129 1.60 -0.82 -9.11
CA HIS A 129 2.02 0.00 -10.24
C HIS A 129 2.91 1.14 -9.77
N GLY A 130 4.15 1.19 -10.27
CA GLY A 130 5.14 2.18 -9.87
C GLY A 130 4.65 3.61 -10.08
N MET A 131 4.77 4.45 -9.05
CA MET A 131 4.45 5.86 -9.12
C MET A 131 5.64 6.66 -9.66
N LYS A 132 5.34 7.77 -10.35
CA LYS A 132 6.35 8.76 -10.74
C LYS A 132 6.92 9.43 -9.49
N ALA A 133 8.22 9.71 -9.49
CA ALA A 133 8.91 10.36 -8.38
C ALA A 133 8.22 11.65 -7.91
N ALA A 134 7.74 12.49 -8.84
CA ALA A 134 7.03 13.73 -8.51
C ALA A 134 5.73 13.49 -7.70
N ALA A 135 4.99 12.43 -7.99
CA ALA A 135 3.77 12.08 -7.25
C ALA A 135 4.10 11.59 -5.83
N VAL A 136 5.16 10.78 -5.70
CA VAL A 136 5.65 10.33 -4.39
C VAL A 136 6.16 11.52 -3.57
N GLN A 137 6.95 12.41 -4.17
CA GLN A 137 7.49 13.60 -3.50
C GLN A 137 6.37 14.50 -2.96
N ALA A 138 5.27 14.65 -3.69
CA ALA A 138 4.10 15.40 -3.24
C ALA A 138 3.42 14.73 -2.03
N ALA A 139 3.34 13.39 -2.02
CA ALA A 139 2.68 12.62 -0.96
C ALA A 139 3.49 12.57 0.35
N VAL A 140 4.82 12.65 0.27
CA VAL A 140 5.72 12.54 1.44
C VAL A 140 6.20 13.89 1.97
N ARG A 141 5.63 14.99 1.48
CA ARG A 141 6.06 16.32 1.88
C ARG A 141 5.81 16.51 3.38
N PRO A 142 6.83 16.86 4.18
CA PRO A 142 6.63 17.09 5.61
C PRO A 142 5.59 18.18 5.86
N CYS A 143 4.83 18.04 6.95
CA CYS A 143 3.97 19.10 7.44
C CYS A 143 4.80 20.34 7.81
N GLY A 144 4.22 21.52 7.66
CA GLY A 144 4.88 22.77 8.05
C GLY A 144 5.32 22.73 9.52
N GLY A 145 6.57 23.12 9.79
CA GLY A 145 7.16 23.08 11.13
C GLY A 145 7.80 21.75 11.53
N SER A 146 7.74 20.72 10.69
CA SER A 146 8.49 19.47 10.90
C SER A 146 9.98 19.67 10.62
N SER A 147 10.83 19.19 11.53
CA SER A 147 12.29 19.08 11.32
C SER A 147 12.69 17.76 10.64
N ALA A 148 11.72 16.96 10.19
CA ALA A 148 12.00 15.70 9.51
C ALA A 148 12.80 15.96 8.22
N PRO A 149 13.83 15.15 7.94
CA PRO A 149 14.59 15.28 6.70
C PRO A 149 13.66 15.08 5.50
N VAL A 150 13.90 15.85 4.44
CA VAL A 150 13.10 15.75 3.22
C VAL A 150 13.56 14.53 2.45
N ALA A 151 12.74 13.47 2.46
CA ALA A 151 13.05 12.29 1.69
C ALA A 151 13.09 12.61 0.19
N ARG A 152 14.14 12.14 -0.50
CA ARG A 152 14.28 12.30 -1.96
C ARG A 152 13.52 11.20 -2.68
N ALA A 153 12.50 11.58 -3.44
CA ALA A 153 11.75 10.61 -4.23
C ALA A 153 12.53 10.16 -5.47
N TYR A 154 12.43 8.87 -5.80
CA TYR A 154 12.92 8.28 -7.05
C TYR A 154 11.84 7.43 -7.72
N PRO A 155 11.94 7.15 -9.04
CA PRO A 155 10.99 6.29 -9.72
C PRO A 155 10.94 4.90 -9.08
N ALA A 156 9.75 4.42 -8.77
CA ALA A 156 9.61 3.10 -8.18
C ALA A 156 10.12 2.00 -9.13
N PRO A 157 10.86 1.00 -8.61
CA PRO A 157 11.23 -0.16 -9.38
C PRO A 157 10.01 -0.83 -10.03
N PHE A 158 10.20 -1.29 -11.27
CA PHE A 158 9.18 -2.06 -11.96
C PHE A 158 9.02 -3.44 -11.30
N LEU A 159 7.78 -3.79 -10.95
CA LEU A 159 7.41 -5.08 -10.39
C LEU A 159 6.60 -5.85 -11.44
N PRO A 160 7.16 -6.90 -12.08
CA PRO A 160 6.45 -7.66 -13.10
C PRO A 160 5.18 -8.31 -12.55
N ASP A 161 4.03 -8.03 -13.18
CA ASP A 161 2.76 -8.69 -12.82
C ASP A 161 2.79 -10.15 -13.28
N PRO A 162 2.83 -11.12 -12.35
CA PRO A 162 2.92 -12.53 -12.70
C PRO A 162 1.63 -13.09 -13.29
N SER A 163 0.52 -12.35 -13.25
CA SER A 163 -0.74 -12.71 -13.90
C SER A 163 -0.80 -12.26 -15.36
N VAL A 164 0.11 -11.38 -15.78
CA VAL A 164 0.26 -10.91 -17.16
C VAL A 164 1.48 -11.60 -17.77
N THR A 165 1.41 -12.92 -17.92
CA THR A 165 2.37 -13.63 -18.77
C THR A 165 2.05 -13.29 -20.24
N SER A 166 3.08 -12.87 -20.97
CA SER A 166 3.08 -12.70 -22.43
C SER A 166 3.14 -14.04 -23.14
#